data_AF-A0A0L7KUR9-F1
#
_entry.id   AF-A0A0L7KUR9-F1
#
_cell.length_a   1.000
_cell.length_b   1.000
_cell.length_c   1.000
_cell.angle_alpha   90.00
_cell.angle_beta   90.00
_cell.angle_gamma   90.00
#
_symmetry.space_group_name_H-M   'P 1'
#
loop_
_entity.id
_entity.type
_entity.pdbx_description
1 polymer ?
#
loop_
_entity_poly.entity_id
_entity_poly.type
_entity_poly.pdbx_seq_one_letter_code
_entity_poly.pdbx_strand_id
1 'polypeptide(L)'
;MGRTTLGEVAKWDPPPEQEEFYKNVIDILDGCYPQDWKSWEVSEASYEDLFGVKISSDDENRLRFAIPTVLLANAYGSLTSFSERKYRLIKRILLNWPLGRALIYSPLATMKKIHPTDAYSGFMQNLSDIKSQLLSRQAASATLKTRAEAPTTSVEPSSPSVASSAYTTGNARKRSHSPEPFQAAVTKGLETFMDKQNRLLEQLVALSRHQTDLLTLKADHLHSDSLDGQEVEEEETEDWVAPAIVDLEPVESQEAEPIEDHFFDFAPDTKESE
;
A
#
# COMPACT_ATOMS: atom_id res chain seq x y z
N MET A 1 -9.14 22.40 2.77
CA MET A 1 -8.05 21.98 3.68
C MET A 1 -6.93 23.01 3.58
N GLY A 2 -6.37 23.42 4.70
CA GLY A 2 -5.19 24.30 4.71
C GLY A 2 -3.97 23.57 4.13
N ARG A 3 -3.04 24.32 3.55
CA ARG A 3 -1.71 23.82 3.17
C ARG A 3 -0.73 24.15 4.28
N THR A 4 0.13 23.20 4.62
CA THR A 4 1.20 23.33 5.60
C THR A 4 2.41 22.51 5.12
N THR A 5 3.49 22.48 5.88
CA THR A 5 4.66 21.67 5.58
C THR A 5 4.82 20.53 6.58
N LEU A 6 5.46 19.43 6.19
CA LEU A 6 5.79 18.34 7.13
C LEU A 6 6.58 18.84 8.34
N GLY A 7 7.43 19.86 8.18
CA GLY A 7 8.19 20.48 9.26
C GLY A 7 7.34 21.28 10.24
N GLU A 8 6.27 21.92 9.78
CA GLU A 8 5.28 22.58 10.66
C GLU A 8 4.45 21.55 11.42
N VAL A 9 3.98 20.52 10.74
CA VAL A 9 3.23 19.41 11.32
C VAL A 9 4.08 18.63 12.34
N ALA A 10 5.40 18.59 12.15
CA ALA A 10 6.36 17.98 13.08
C ALA A 10 6.61 18.77 14.37
N LYS A 11 6.18 20.04 14.45
CA LYS A 11 6.26 20.86 15.67
C LYS A 11 5.09 20.61 16.63
N TRP A 12 4.21 19.68 16.32
CA TRP A 12 3.08 19.33 17.17
C TRP A 12 3.58 18.77 18.51
N ASP A 13 2.99 19.25 19.61
CA ASP A 13 3.34 18.81 20.96
C ASP A 13 2.65 17.47 21.29
N PRO A 14 3.39 16.36 21.39
CA PRO A 14 2.80 15.07 21.72
C PRO A 14 2.40 14.97 23.20
N PRO A 15 1.43 14.11 23.54
CA PRO A 15 1.16 13.76 24.94
C PRO A 15 2.42 13.24 25.65
N PRO A 16 2.60 13.50 26.97
CA PRO A 16 3.82 13.14 27.69
C PRO A 16 4.20 11.65 27.58
N GLU A 17 3.21 10.77 27.56
CA GLU A 17 3.40 9.32 27.43
C GLU A 17 3.94 8.88 26.05
N GLN A 18 3.86 9.76 25.06
CA GLN A 18 4.19 9.50 23.66
C GLN A 18 5.37 10.35 23.17
N GLU A 19 5.89 11.27 23.99
CA GLU A 19 6.91 12.24 23.61
C GLU A 19 8.21 11.56 23.13
N GLU A 20 8.68 10.56 23.87
CA GLU A 20 9.88 9.80 23.49
C GLU A 20 9.67 9.04 22.17
N PHE A 21 8.52 8.40 22.02
CA PHE A 21 8.19 7.68 20.78
C PHE A 21 8.10 8.63 19.58
N TYR A 22 7.50 9.81 19.77
CA TYR A 22 7.40 10.84 18.73
C TYR A 22 8.78 11.36 18.30
N LYS A 23 9.67 11.66 19.26
CA LYS A 23 11.07 12.06 18.98
C LYS A 23 11.82 10.98 18.20
N ASN A 24 11.71 9.72 18.62
CA ASN A 24 12.33 8.60 17.91
C ASN A 24 11.82 8.47 16.46
N VAL A 25 10.54 8.78 16.21
CA VAL A 25 9.99 8.79 14.85
C VAL A 25 10.57 9.94 14.02
N ILE A 26 10.72 11.15 14.60
CA ILE A 26 11.40 12.26 13.92
C ILE A 26 12.84 11.89 13.57
N ASP A 27 13.58 11.26 14.47
CA ASP A 27 14.96 10.81 14.22
C ASP A 27 15.02 9.77 13.09
N ILE A 28 14.03 8.88 13.00
CA ILE A 28 13.91 7.95 11.87
C ILE A 28 13.73 8.71 10.55
N LEU A 29 12.87 9.74 10.53
CA LEU A 29 12.66 10.55 9.33
C LEU A 29 13.94 11.30 8.94
N ASP A 30 14.58 11.97 9.90
CA ASP A 30 15.85 12.68 9.66
C ASP A 30 16.98 11.74 9.17
N GLY A 31 16.94 10.45 9.52
CA GLY A 31 17.90 9.45 9.04
C GLY A 31 17.53 8.76 7.72
N CYS A 32 16.25 8.73 7.32
CA CYS A 32 15.78 7.98 6.15
C CYS A 32 15.32 8.86 4.99
N TYR A 33 14.98 10.12 5.26
CA TYR A 33 14.44 11.05 4.27
C TYR A 33 15.50 12.07 3.83
N PRO A 34 15.34 12.69 2.64
CA PRO A 34 16.15 13.81 2.19
C PRO A 34 16.15 14.99 3.17
N GLN A 35 17.21 15.79 3.20
CA GLN A 35 17.37 16.90 4.16
C GLN A 35 16.24 17.96 4.08
N ASP A 36 15.60 18.08 2.93
CA ASP A 36 14.50 19.00 2.66
C ASP A 36 13.12 18.42 3.01
N TRP A 37 13.00 17.23 3.61
CA TRP A 37 11.69 16.63 3.88
C TRP A 37 10.75 17.53 4.71
N LYS A 38 11.33 18.38 5.56
CA LYS A 38 10.58 19.34 6.39
C LYS A 38 9.89 20.44 5.57
N SER A 39 10.34 20.72 4.35
CA SER A 39 9.70 21.71 3.46
C SER A 39 8.60 21.12 2.59
N TRP A 40 8.38 19.80 2.61
CA TRP A 40 7.38 19.17 1.76
C TRP A 40 5.97 19.60 2.14
N GLU A 41 5.21 20.05 1.14
CA GLU A 41 3.84 20.49 1.31
C GLU A 41 2.90 19.31 1.57
N VAL A 42 2.05 19.46 2.58
CA VAL A 42 0.99 18.54 2.93
C VAL A 42 -0.28 19.30 3.26
N SER A 43 -1.41 18.65 3.06
CA SER A 43 -2.71 19.16 3.46
C SER A 43 -2.89 18.92 4.95
N GLU A 44 -3.34 19.95 5.67
CA GLU A 44 -3.70 19.85 7.08
C GLU A 44 -5.06 19.14 7.22
N ALA A 45 -5.06 17.83 6.98
CA ALA A 45 -6.25 17.00 7.07
C ALA A 45 -6.44 16.50 8.50
N SER A 46 -7.60 16.81 9.09
CA SER A 46 -7.97 16.24 10.37
C SER A 46 -8.25 14.73 10.24
N TYR A 47 -8.33 14.04 11.37
CA TYR A 47 -8.76 12.64 11.37
C TYR A 47 -10.15 12.47 10.73
N GLU A 48 -11.07 13.38 11.04
CA GLU A 48 -12.44 13.37 10.52
C GLU A 48 -12.50 13.63 9.02
N ASP A 49 -11.63 14.49 8.49
CA ASP A 49 -11.54 14.74 7.04
C ASP A 49 -11.09 13.51 6.24
N LEU A 50 -10.18 12.74 6.82
CA LEU A 50 -9.62 11.54 6.18
C LEU A 50 -10.56 10.34 6.31
N PHE A 51 -11.12 10.13 7.50
CA PHE A 51 -11.78 8.87 7.88
C PHE A 51 -13.22 9.03 8.39
N GLY A 52 -13.71 10.25 8.55
CA GLY A 52 -14.97 10.55 9.22
C GLY A 52 -14.88 10.32 10.74
N VAL A 53 -16.03 10.10 11.38
CA VAL A 53 -16.14 9.93 12.84
C VAL A 53 -15.38 8.69 13.33
N LYS A 54 -15.37 7.62 12.53
CA LYS A 54 -14.75 6.34 12.90
C LYS A 54 -14.22 5.62 11.68
N ILE A 55 -12.98 5.16 11.78
CA ILE A 55 -12.38 4.30 10.77
C ILE A 55 -12.89 2.86 10.93
N SER A 56 -13.22 2.22 9.81
CA SER A 56 -13.54 0.79 9.80
C SER A 56 -12.27 -0.04 10.12
N SER A 57 -12.41 -1.22 10.72
CA SER A 57 -11.24 -2.07 11.01
C SER A 57 -10.51 -2.49 9.72
N ASP A 58 -11.23 -2.66 8.63
CA ASP A 58 -10.65 -3.07 7.35
C ASP A 58 -9.83 -1.94 6.72
N ASP A 59 -10.34 -0.71 6.77
CA ASP A 59 -9.59 0.46 6.31
C ASP A 59 -8.38 0.71 7.21
N GLU A 60 -8.54 0.60 8.53
CA GLU A 60 -7.44 0.68 9.49
C GLU A 60 -6.34 -0.32 9.12
N ASN A 61 -6.68 -1.56 8.76
CA ASN A 61 -5.72 -2.60 8.37
C ASN A 61 -5.02 -2.32 7.03
N ARG A 62 -5.69 -1.67 6.09
CA ARG A 62 -5.16 -1.33 4.76
C ARG A 62 -4.18 -0.15 4.78
N LEU A 63 -4.25 0.69 5.80
CA LEU A 63 -3.34 1.82 5.95
C LEU A 63 -1.88 1.39 5.97
N ARG A 64 -1.03 2.14 5.25
CA ARG A 64 0.43 2.02 5.29
C ARG A 64 1.03 3.40 5.50
N PHE A 65 2.06 3.42 6.34
CA PHE A 65 2.81 4.62 6.71
C PHE A 65 4.18 4.57 6.06
N ALA A 66 4.66 5.72 5.63
CA ALA A 66 5.95 5.93 4.99
C ALA A 66 7.11 5.88 6.00
N ILE A 67 7.04 4.99 6.99
CA ILE A 67 8.04 4.84 8.05
C ILE A 67 8.58 3.41 8.01
N PRO A 68 9.91 3.20 7.93
CA PRO A 68 10.51 1.87 7.99
C PRO A 68 9.98 1.06 9.16
N THR A 69 9.35 -0.09 8.87
CA THR A 69 8.52 -0.79 9.86
C THR A 69 9.34 -1.41 10.99
N VAL A 70 10.58 -1.83 10.70
CA VAL A 70 11.51 -2.35 11.71
C VAL A 70 12.00 -1.25 12.63
N LEU A 71 12.32 -0.07 12.08
CA LEU A 71 12.75 1.08 12.89
C LEU A 71 11.60 1.59 13.75
N LEU A 72 10.39 1.68 13.20
CA LEU A 72 9.18 2.04 13.92
C LEU A 72 8.92 1.10 15.11
N ALA A 73 9.08 -0.20 14.92
CA ALA A 73 8.92 -1.18 15.99
C ALA A 73 9.92 -0.96 17.13
N ASN A 74 11.19 -0.66 16.80
CA ASN A 74 12.24 -0.37 17.78
C ASN A 74 12.04 0.98 18.48
N ALA A 75 11.56 2.00 17.76
CA ALA A 75 11.27 3.32 18.30
C ALA A 75 10.14 3.29 19.34
N TYR A 76 9.16 2.42 19.16
CA TYR A 76 8.09 2.21 20.14
C TYR A 76 8.55 1.42 21.38
N GLY A 77 9.65 0.69 21.25
CA GLY A 77 10.32 -0.04 22.32
C GLY A 77 11.26 -1.10 21.75
N SER A 78 12.23 -1.56 22.53
CA SER A 78 13.20 -2.60 22.12
C SER A 78 12.54 -3.98 21.98
N LEU A 79 11.72 -4.15 20.94
CA LEU A 79 10.89 -5.32 20.72
C LEU A 79 11.65 -6.40 19.96
N THR A 80 11.82 -7.56 20.58
CA THR A 80 12.32 -8.77 19.92
C THR A 80 11.27 -9.41 18.98
N SER A 81 10.00 -9.03 19.10
CA SER A 81 8.91 -9.51 18.25
C SER A 81 7.82 -8.46 18.02
N PHE A 82 7.24 -8.46 16.81
CA PHE A 82 6.25 -7.47 16.38
C PHE A 82 4.86 -8.09 16.25
N SER A 83 4.17 -8.19 17.40
CA SER A 83 2.83 -8.76 17.49
C SER A 83 1.77 -7.87 16.82
N GLU A 84 0.71 -8.50 16.32
CA GLU A 84 -0.42 -7.81 15.66
C GLU A 84 -1.07 -6.76 16.57
N ARG A 85 -1.24 -7.09 17.86
CA ARG A 85 -1.83 -6.17 18.85
C ARG A 85 -1.00 -4.90 19.02
N LYS A 86 0.33 -5.05 19.12
CA LYS A 86 1.25 -3.90 19.24
C LYS A 86 1.30 -3.08 17.96
N TYR A 87 1.32 -3.75 16.80
CA TYR A 87 1.31 -3.05 15.52
C TYR A 87 0.05 -2.19 15.35
N ARG A 88 -1.13 -2.74 15.64
CA ARG A 88 -2.38 -1.97 15.61
C ARG A 88 -2.37 -0.79 16.59
N LEU A 89 -1.84 -0.99 17.80
CA LEU A 89 -1.71 0.11 18.76
C LEU A 89 -0.84 1.24 18.22
N ILE A 90 0.33 0.92 17.64
CA ILE A 90 1.22 1.91 17.01
C ILE A 90 0.50 2.65 15.89
N LYS A 91 -0.23 1.94 15.01
CA LYS A 91 -1.00 2.59 13.94
C LYS A 91 -2.01 3.60 14.48
N ARG A 92 -2.72 3.27 15.57
CA ARG A 92 -3.69 4.19 16.20
C ARG A 92 -3.01 5.42 16.78
N ILE A 93 -1.84 5.24 17.41
CA ILE A 93 -1.03 6.36 17.89
C ILE A 93 -0.65 7.27 16.72
N LEU A 94 -0.09 6.70 15.64
CA LEU A 94 0.27 7.45 14.42
C LEU A 94 -0.93 8.17 13.79
N LEU A 95 -2.11 7.54 13.78
CA LEU A 95 -3.34 8.16 13.24
C LEU A 95 -3.79 9.40 14.03
N ASN A 96 -3.53 9.42 15.33
CA ASN A 96 -3.85 10.57 16.17
C ASN A 96 -2.85 11.72 15.96
N TRP A 97 -1.63 11.41 15.53
CA TRP A 97 -0.62 12.42 15.23
C TRP A 97 -0.86 13.09 13.89
N PRO A 98 -0.82 14.44 13.81
CA PRO A 98 -0.81 15.15 12.54
C PRO A 98 0.28 14.65 11.59
N LEU A 99 1.50 14.45 12.12
CA LEU A 99 2.63 13.94 11.34
C LEU A 99 2.39 12.50 10.85
N GLY A 100 1.82 11.64 11.69
CA GLY A 100 1.54 10.27 11.29
C GLY A 100 0.49 10.18 10.18
N ARG A 101 -0.55 11.04 10.20
CA ARG A 101 -1.50 11.16 9.09
C ARG A 101 -0.84 11.66 7.81
N ALA A 102 0.05 12.64 7.92
CA ALA A 102 0.79 13.20 6.77
C ALA A 102 1.73 12.20 6.08
N LEU A 103 2.04 11.08 6.74
CA LEU A 103 2.94 10.02 6.23
C LEU A 103 2.18 8.82 5.64
N ILE A 104 0.87 8.90 5.44
CA ILE A 104 0.08 7.81 4.87
C ILE A 104 0.26 7.77 3.34
N TYR A 105 0.80 6.66 2.82
CA TYR A 105 0.98 6.48 1.38
C TYR A 105 0.02 5.46 0.74
N SER A 106 -0.72 4.71 1.55
CA SER A 106 -1.74 3.78 1.07
C SER A 106 -2.89 3.71 2.06
N PRO A 107 -4.15 3.68 1.60
CA PRO A 107 -4.58 3.58 0.19
C PRO A 107 -4.48 4.91 -0.59
N LEU A 108 -4.44 4.82 -1.92
CA LEU A 108 -4.28 5.98 -2.83
C LEU A 108 -5.34 7.07 -2.60
N ALA A 109 -6.58 6.69 -2.31
CA ALA A 109 -7.66 7.64 -2.03
C ALA A 109 -7.35 8.54 -0.82
N THR A 110 -6.81 7.97 0.26
CA THR A 110 -6.39 8.72 1.45
C THR A 110 -5.16 9.57 1.14
N MET A 111 -4.17 8.98 0.47
CA MET A 111 -2.93 9.68 0.11
C MET A 111 -3.20 10.94 -0.73
N LYS A 112 -4.13 10.87 -1.70
CA LYS A 112 -4.52 12.03 -2.54
C LYS A 112 -5.16 13.18 -1.75
N LYS A 113 -5.78 12.90 -0.60
CA LYS A 113 -6.31 13.95 0.28
C LYS A 113 -5.20 14.65 1.08
N ILE A 114 -4.08 13.97 1.29
CA ILE A 114 -2.97 14.45 2.12
C ILE A 114 -1.97 15.22 1.27
N HIS A 115 -1.52 14.62 0.16
CA HIS A 115 -0.48 15.21 -0.67
C HIS A 115 -1.11 15.94 -1.87
N PRO A 116 -0.90 17.27 -2.00
CA PRO A 116 -1.34 17.99 -3.19
C PRO A 116 -0.59 17.47 -4.43
N THR A 117 -1.19 17.65 -5.61
CA THR A 117 -0.78 16.96 -6.86
C THR A 117 0.64 17.33 -7.31
N ASP A 118 1.07 18.56 -7.00
CA ASP A 118 2.42 19.09 -7.20
C ASP A 118 3.45 18.38 -6.30
N ALA A 119 3.17 18.24 -5.01
CA ALA A 119 4.07 17.62 -4.02
C ALA A 119 4.11 16.07 -4.08
N TYR A 120 3.11 15.46 -4.72
CA TYR A 120 2.93 14.01 -4.79
C TYR A 120 4.15 13.27 -5.38
N SER A 121 4.73 13.80 -6.45
CA SER A 121 5.81 13.14 -7.19
C SER A 121 7.09 12.99 -6.36
N GLY A 122 7.50 14.05 -5.67
CA GLY A 122 8.67 14.04 -4.78
C GLY A 122 8.50 13.07 -3.61
N PHE A 123 7.32 13.04 -2.99
CA PHE A 123 7.01 12.10 -1.92
C PHE A 123 7.10 10.63 -2.39
N MET A 124 6.55 10.33 -3.57
CA MET A 124 6.60 8.98 -4.15
C MET A 124 8.01 8.54 -4.55
N GLN A 125 8.85 9.48 -5.01
CA GLN A 125 10.24 9.20 -5.32
C GLN A 125 11.01 8.79 -4.06
N ASN A 126 10.88 9.54 -2.97
CA ASN A 126 11.49 9.16 -1.69
C ASN A 126 10.96 7.81 -1.17
N LEU A 127 9.65 7.56 -1.31
CA LEU A 127 9.07 6.26 -0.97
C LEU A 127 9.72 5.11 -1.74
N SER A 128 10.17 5.34 -2.97
CA SER A 128 10.87 4.33 -3.77
C SER A 128 12.25 4.00 -3.19
N ASP A 129 12.94 4.98 -2.63
CA ASP A 129 14.25 4.81 -1.99
C ASP A 129 14.16 4.01 -0.69
N ILE A 130 13.12 4.28 0.12
CA ILE A 130 12.90 3.57 1.39
C ILE A 130 12.01 2.32 1.25
N LYS A 131 11.52 2.00 0.05
CA LYS A 131 10.52 0.94 -0.19
C LYS A 131 10.94 -0.42 0.36
N SER A 132 12.22 -0.76 0.24
CA SER A 132 12.78 -2.01 0.75
C SER A 132 12.68 -2.16 2.26
N GLN A 133 12.56 -1.04 2.98
CA GLN A 133 12.43 -0.98 4.44
C GLN A 133 10.97 -0.92 4.92
N LEU A 134 10.03 -0.65 4.00
CA LEU A 134 8.59 -0.63 4.23
C LEU A 134 8.02 -2.06 4.20
N LEU A 135 8.54 -2.90 5.10
CA LEU A 135 8.21 -4.32 5.20
C LEU A 135 6.78 -4.53 5.71
N SER A 136 6.20 -5.68 5.36
CA SER A 136 5.00 -6.16 6.05
C SER A 136 5.32 -6.42 7.53
N ARG A 137 4.29 -6.38 8.39
CA ARG A 137 4.46 -6.71 9.82
C ARG A 137 5.15 -8.07 10.02
N GLN A 138 4.72 -9.08 9.26
CA GLN A 138 5.27 -10.44 9.36
C GLN A 138 6.77 -10.46 9.00
N ALA A 139 7.15 -9.79 7.92
CA ALA A 139 8.54 -9.67 7.51
C ALA A 139 9.37 -8.88 8.54
N ALA A 140 8.86 -7.74 9.02
CA ALA A 140 9.52 -6.96 10.07
C ALA A 140 9.71 -7.78 11.36
N SER A 141 8.70 -8.55 11.77
CA SER A 141 8.81 -9.43 12.93
C SER A 141 9.84 -10.54 12.73
N ALA A 142 10.01 -11.06 11.51
CA ALA A 142 11.03 -12.06 11.21
C ALA A 142 12.42 -11.43 11.33
N THR A 143 12.62 -10.24 10.76
CA THR A 143 13.89 -9.49 10.86
C THR A 143 14.28 -9.20 12.31
N LEU A 144 13.32 -8.81 13.16
CA LEU A 144 13.57 -8.56 14.58
C LEU A 144 13.99 -9.83 15.32
N LYS A 145 13.38 -10.98 15.01
CA LYS A 145 13.75 -12.28 15.59
C LYS A 145 15.15 -12.72 15.16
N THR A 146 15.45 -12.66 13.86
CA THR A 146 16.78 -13.01 13.34
C THR A 146 17.88 -12.14 13.96
N ARG A 147 17.61 -10.84 14.19
CA ARG A 147 18.57 -9.94 14.87
C ARG A 147 18.75 -10.29 16.34
N ALA A 148 17.69 -10.69 17.04
CA ALA A 148 17.77 -11.11 18.44
C ALA A 148 18.48 -12.46 18.61
N GLU A 149 18.36 -13.35 17.61
CA GLU A 149 18.96 -14.69 17.60
C GLU A 149 20.40 -14.70 17.09
N ALA A 150 20.84 -13.68 16.34
CA ALA A 150 22.22 -13.54 15.91
C ALA A 150 23.11 -13.28 17.14
N PRO A 151 23.91 -14.27 17.60
CA PRO A 151 24.83 -14.07 18.69
C PRO A 151 25.91 -13.13 18.20
N THR A 152 26.27 -12.16 19.03
CA THR A 152 27.47 -11.34 18.90
C THR A 152 28.70 -12.24 18.82
N THR A 153 29.02 -12.72 17.62
CA THR A 153 30.35 -13.25 17.26
C THR A 153 30.93 -12.23 16.29
N SER A 154 31.27 -11.05 16.80
CA SER A 154 32.15 -10.13 16.09
C SER A 154 33.24 -9.73 17.07
N VAL A 155 34.36 -10.39 16.85
CA VAL A 155 35.68 -10.11 17.40
C VAL A 155 36.02 -8.64 17.15
N GLU A 156 36.53 -8.03 18.21
CA GLU A 156 37.25 -6.76 18.28
C GLU A 156 38.26 -6.59 17.13
N PRO A 157 38.23 -5.51 16.31
CA PRO A 157 39.29 -5.26 15.35
C PRO A 157 40.46 -4.59 16.07
N SER A 158 41.29 -5.39 16.73
CA SER A 158 42.63 -4.96 17.11
C SER A 158 43.56 -4.99 15.90
N SER A 159 44.28 -3.89 15.73
CA SER A 159 45.26 -3.52 14.69
C SER A 159 46.16 -4.63 14.13
N PRO A 160 46.65 -4.47 12.88
CA PRO A 160 47.45 -5.47 12.21
C PRO A 160 48.87 -5.49 12.77
N SER A 161 49.31 -6.64 13.28
CA SER A 161 50.72 -6.94 13.51
C SER A 161 51.09 -8.22 12.77
N VAL A 162 52.26 -8.13 12.15
CA VAL A 162 52.77 -8.99 11.08
C VAL A 162 53.44 -10.24 11.65
N ALA A 163 53.42 -11.30 10.83
CA ALA A 163 54.34 -12.45 10.78
C ALA A 163 53.95 -13.77 11.48
N SER A 164 53.60 -14.71 10.59
CA SER A 164 54.24 -16.02 10.40
C SER A 164 53.78 -17.25 11.20
N SER A 165 53.35 -18.24 10.39
CA SER A 165 53.67 -19.68 10.44
C SER A 165 53.33 -20.41 11.75
N ALA A 166 52.54 -21.48 11.77
CA ALA A 166 52.89 -22.75 11.14
C ALA A 166 51.89 -23.86 11.54
N TYR A 167 51.65 -24.79 10.59
CA TYR A 167 51.23 -26.20 10.72
C TYR A 167 50.63 -26.72 12.06
N THR A 168 49.46 -27.37 11.98
CA THR A 168 49.29 -28.83 12.21
C THR A 168 47.83 -29.29 12.11
N THR A 169 47.71 -30.48 11.53
CA THR A 169 46.57 -31.37 11.23
C THR A 169 45.54 -31.61 12.33
N GLY A 170 44.29 -31.91 11.93
CA GLY A 170 43.34 -32.59 12.82
C GLY A 170 41.91 -32.72 12.29
N ASN A 171 41.62 -33.85 11.66
CA ASN A 171 40.33 -34.36 11.15
C ASN A 171 39.06 -34.05 11.98
N ALA A 172 37.94 -33.74 11.30
CA ALA A 172 36.61 -34.26 11.69
C ALA A 172 35.54 -34.09 10.58
N ARG A 173 35.11 -35.23 10.01
CA ARG A 173 33.76 -35.54 9.48
C ARG A 173 33.04 -34.49 8.63
N LYS A 174 33.19 -34.60 7.30
CA LYS A 174 32.14 -34.22 6.35
C LYS A 174 31.08 -35.32 6.29
N ARG A 175 30.02 -35.19 7.10
CA ARG A 175 28.73 -35.87 6.84
C ARG A 175 27.88 -34.91 6.02
N SER A 176 27.82 -35.15 4.72
CA SER A 176 26.85 -34.53 3.82
C SER A 176 25.45 -35.01 4.20
N HIS A 177 24.74 -34.22 5.01
CA HIS A 177 23.29 -34.35 5.14
C HIS A 177 22.62 -33.45 4.11
N SER A 178 22.01 -34.13 3.13
CA SER A 178 20.92 -33.64 2.30
C SER A 178 19.78 -33.08 3.16
N PRO A 179 19.18 -31.92 2.81
CA PRO A 179 17.89 -31.53 3.36
C PRO A 179 16.73 -31.93 2.41
N GLU A 180 15.95 -32.93 2.83
CA GLU A 180 14.51 -33.04 2.51
C GLU A 180 13.72 -31.89 3.20
N PRO A 181 12.39 -31.69 3.00
CA PRO A 181 11.55 -31.76 1.81
C PRO A 181 10.74 -30.44 1.63
N PHE A 182 11.26 -29.30 2.10
CA PHE A 182 10.50 -28.03 2.13
C PHE A 182 10.46 -27.27 0.79
N GLN A 183 11.38 -27.56 -0.14
CA GLN A 183 11.38 -26.90 -1.44
C GLN A 183 10.24 -27.38 -2.34
N ALA A 184 9.79 -28.64 -2.21
CA ALA A 184 8.74 -29.20 -3.05
C ALA A 184 7.35 -28.55 -2.85
N ALA A 185 7.08 -28.01 -1.65
CA ALA A 185 5.82 -27.31 -1.38
C ALA A 185 5.82 -25.88 -1.94
N VAL A 186 6.96 -25.20 -1.90
CA VAL A 186 7.13 -23.85 -2.45
C VAL A 186 7.14 -23.88 -3.97
N THR A 187 7.77 -24.88 -4.59
CA THR A 187 7.75 -25.05 -6.06
C THR A 187 6.35 -25.39 -6.57
N LYS A 188 5.60 -26.26 -5.88
CA LYS A 188 4.19 -26.53 -6.23
C LYS A 188 3.29 -25.30 -6.11
N GLY A 189 3.50 -24.45 -5.10
CA GLY A 189 2.77 -23.19 -4.95
C GLY A 189 3.06 -22.20 -6.09
N LEU A 190 4.32 -22.15 -6.53
CA LEU A 190 4.73 -21.32 -7.67
C LEU A 190 4.18 -21.86 -9.00
N GLU A 191 4.26 -23.18 -9.22
CA GLU A 191 3.74 -23.86 -10.41
C GLU A 191 2.24 -23.63 -10.57
N THR A 192 1.45 -23.86 -9.51
CA THR A 192 0.00 -23.60 -9.53
C THR A 192 -0.35 -22.12 -9.73
N PHE A 193 0.50 -21.20 -9.26
CA PHE A 193 0.32 -19.77 -9.52
C PHE A 193 0.60 -19.43 -10.99
N MET A 194 1.68 -19.96 -11.56
CA MET A 194 2.04 -19.76 -12.97
C MET A 194 0.99 -20.35 -13.91
N ASP A 195 0.46 -21.54 -13.61
CA ASP A 195 -0.62 -22.16 -14.37
C ASP A 195 -1.89 -21.30 -14.34
N LYS A 196 -2.21 -20.71 -13.19
CA LYS A 196 -3.37 -19.82 -13.06
C LYS A 196 -3.19 -18.53 -13.88
N GLN A 197 -1.99 -17.96 -13.90
CA GLN A 197 -1.67 -16.79 -14.72
C GLN A 197 -1.73 -17.11 -16.22
N ASN A 198 -1.18 -18.24 -16.64
CA ASN A 198 -1.23 -18.69 -18.03
C ASN A 198 -2.67 -18.94 -18.49
N ARG A 199 -3.50 -19.55 -17.65
CA ARG A 199 -4.92 -19.78 -17.97
C ARG A 199 -5.71 -18.47 -18.13
N LEU A 200 -5.41 -17.45 -17.32
CA LEU A 200 -6.04 -16.12 -17.47
C LEU A 200 -5.61 -15.44 -18.77
N LEU A 201 -4.33 -15.57 -19.16
CA LEU A 201 -3.83 -15.07 -20.44
C LEU A 201 -4.52 -15.76 -21.62
N GLU A 202 -4.66 -17.09 -21.57
CA GLU A 202 -5.38 -17.86 -22.59
C GLU A 202 -6.85 -17.42 -22.71
N GLN A 203 -7.53 -17.19 -21.57
CA GLN A 203 -8.90 -16.67 -21.57
C GLN A 203 -8.99 -15.29 -22.20
N LEU A 204 -8.01 -14.42 -21.94
CA LEU A 204 -8.00 -13.06 -22.49
C LEU A 204 -7.74 -13.06 -24.01
N VAL A 205 -6.87 -13.96 -24.48
CA VAL A 205 -6.63 -14.18 -25.92
C VAL A 205 -7.85 -14.79 -26.59
N ALA A 206 -8.55 -15.72 -25.94
CA ALA A 206 -9.78 -16.30 -26.47
C ALA A 206 -10.90 -15.25 -26.58
N LEU A 207 -11.05 -14.39 -25.58
CA LEU A 207 -12.00 -13.28 -25.61
C LEU A 207 -11.65 -12.26 -26.70
N SER A 208 -10.38 -11.93 -26.88
CA SER A 208 -9.96 -10.99 -27.93
C SER A 208 -10.25 -11.55 -29.33
N ARG A 209 -10.00 -12.85 -29.56
CA ARG A 209 -10.32 -13.52 -30.82
C ARG A 209 -11.82 -13.55 -31.08
N HIS A 210 -12.62 -13.85 -30.05
CA HIS A 210 -14.07 -13.82 -30.20
C HIS A 210 -14.59 -12.41 -30.53
N GLN A 211 -13.98 -11.37 -29.96
CA GLN A 211 -14.35 -9.99 -30.28
C GLN A 211 -13.97 -9.62 -31.71
N THR A 212 -12.79 -10.03 -32.19
CA THR A 212 -12.39 -9.80 -33.58
C THR A 212 -13.28 -10.56 -34.57
N ASP A 213 -13.63 -11.81 -34.28
CA ASP A 213 -14.48 -12.61 -35.17
C ASP A 213 -15.90 -12.03 -35.26
N LEU A 214 -16.44 -11.51 -34.14
CA LEU A 214 -17.75 -10.86 -34.10
C LEU A 214 -17.76 -9.53 -34.87
N LEU A 215 -16.66 -8.77 -34.81
CA LEU A 215 -16.49 -7.56 -35.63
C LEU A 215 -16.34 -7.90 -37.12
N THR A 216 -15.69 -9.01 -37.45
CA THR A 216 -15.51 -9.47 -38.84
C THR A 216 -16.83 -9.95 -39.43
N LEU A 217 -17.60 -10.74 -38.68
CA LEU A 217 -18.96 -11.15 -39.07
C LEU A 217 -19.91 -9.97 -39.24
N LYS A 218 -19.78 -8.92 -38.40
CA LYS A 218 -20.57 -7.69 -38.54
C LYS A 218 -20.18 -6.90 -39.79
N ALA A 219 -18.90 -6.90 -40.18
CA ALA A 219 -18.44 -6.28 -41.42
C ALA A 219 -18.94 -7.04 -42.66
N ASP A 220 -18.93 -8.38 -42.62
CA ASP A 220 -19.41 -9.22 -43.73
C ASP A 220 -20.94 -9.14 -43.91
N HIS A 221 -21.69 -8.97 -42.81
CA HIS A 221 -23.15 -8.79 -42.88
C HIS A 221 -23.52 -7.44 -43.51
N LEU A 222 -22.73 -6.38 -43.28
CA LEU A 222 -22.91 -5.07 -43.92
C LEU A 222 -22.47 -5.07 -45.40
N HIS A 223 -21.67 -6.04 -45.84
CA HIS A 223 -21.25 -6.18 -47.24
C HIS A 223 -22.18 -7.06 -48.09
N SER A 224 -23.01 -7.92 -47.47
CA SER A 224 -23.98 -8.75 -48.21
C SER A 224 -25.34 -8.07 -48.46
N ASP A 225 -25.65 -6.96 -47.78
CA ASP A 225 -26.92 -6.22 -47.96
C ASP A 225 -26.79 -5.04 -48.95
N SER A 226 -25.65 -4.91 -49.65
CA SER A 226 -25.40 -3.84 -50.63
C SER A 226 -25.15 -4.40 -52.03
N LEU A 227 -26.13 -5.14 -52.55
CA LEU A 227 -26.28 -5.40 -53.98
C LEU A 227 -27.76 -5.26 -54.36
N ASP A 228 -28.31 -4.08 -54.18
CA ASP A 228 -29.30 -3.55 -55.11
C ASP A 228 -28.95 -2.10 -55.39
N GLY A 229 -28.74 -1.82 -56.67
CA GLY A 229 -28.29 -0.52 -57.15
C GLY A 229 -29.34 0.53 -56.88
N GLN A 230 -28.98 1.51 -56.05
CA GLN A 230 -29.66 2.79 -56.03
C GLN A 230 -28.58 3.86 -55.97
N GLU A 231 -28.51 4.65 -57.04
CA GLU A 231 -27.77 5.91 -57.07
C GLU A 231 -28.29 6.76 -55.89
N VAL A 232 -27.44 6.97 -54.89
CA VAL A 232 -27.70 7.91 -53.80
C VAL A 232 -26.68 9.02 -53.95
N GLU A 233 -27.23 10.22 -54.10
CA GLU A 233 -26.53 11.49 -54.24
C GLU A 233 -25.47 11.66 -53.15
N GLU A 234 -24.38 12.32 -53.53
CA GLU A 234 -23.34 12.79 -52.63
C GLU A 234 -23.97 13.82 -51.65
N GLU A 235 -24.51 13.35 -50.53
CA GLU A 235 -24.85 14.22 -49.41
C GLU A 235 -23.61 14.56 -48.58
N GLU A 236 -23.55 15.84 -48.29
CA GLU A 236 -22.44 16.60 -47.78
C GLU A 236 -21.88 16.03 -46.47
N THR A 237 -20.56 16.16 -46.33
CA THR A 237 -19.82 15.88 -45.10
C THR A 237 -20.41 16.65 -43.93
N GLU A 238 -21.16 15.95 -43.05
CA GLU A 238 -21.56 16.47 -41.74
C GLU A 238 -20.31 16.71 -40.88
N ASP A 239 -19.87 17.96 -40.86
CA ASP A 239 -18.91 18.50 -39.91
C ASP A 239 -19.38 18.19 -38.48
N TRP A 240 -18.64 17.29 -37.83
CA TRP A 240 -18.86 16.95 -36.43
C TRP A 240 -18.57 18.17 -35.54
N VAL A 241 -19.62 18.86 -35.07
CA VAL A 241 -19.51 19.95 -34.09
C VAL A 241 -19.65 19.38 -32.68
N ALA A 242 -18.63 19.57 -31.85
CA ALA A 242 -18.66 19.18 -30.44
C ALA A 242 -19.75 19.97 -29.68
N PRO A 243 -20.57 19.32 -28.82
CA PRO A 243 -21.57 20.03 -28.02
C PRO A 243 -20.92 21.05 -27.08
N ALA A 244 -21.43 22.29 -27.10
CA ALA A 244 -21.00 23.33 -26.17
C ALA A 244 -21.39 22.96 -24.73
N ILE A 245 -20.44 23.08 -23.81
CA ILE A 245 -20.67 22.91 -22.38
C ILE A 245 -21.57 24.06 -21.93
N VAL A 246 -22.84 23.75 -21.68
CA VAL A 246 -23.80 24.68 -21.07
C VAL A 246 -23.42 24.82 -19.59
N ASP A 247 -23.13 26.06 -19.17
CA ASP A 247 -23.02 26.43 -17.77
C ASP A 247 -24.34 26.08 -17.05
N LEU A 248 -24.29 25.05 -16.22
CA LEU A 248 -25.38 24.69 -15.31
C LEU A 248 -25.39 25.70 -14.16
N GLU A 249 -26.31 26.67 -14.24
CA GLU A 249 -26.75 27.43 -13.08
C GLU A 249 -27.33 26.48 -12.01
N PRO A 250 -27.13 26.78 -10.71
CA PRO A 250 -27.57 25.90 -9.64
C PRO A 250 -29.09 25.97 -9.48
N VAL A 251 -29.76 24.85 -9.72
CA VAL A 251 -31.19 24.68 -9.38
C VAL A 251 -31.33 24.58 -7.85
N GLU A 252 -32.03 25.57 -7.29
CA GLU A 252 -32.53 25.56 -5.92
C GLU A 252 -33.48 24.38 -5.67
N SER A 253 -33.22 23.68 -4.56
CA SER A 253 -34.19 23.12 -3.61
C SER A 253 -35.49 22.51 -4.14
N GLN A 254 -35.57 21.17 -4.12
CA GLN A 254 -36.84 20.49 -3.83
C GLN A 254 -36.64 19.44 -2.72
N GLU A 255 -37.48 19.59 -1.70
CA GLU A 255 -37.70 18.69 -0.57
C GLU A 255 -37.95 17.26 -1.06
N ALA A 256 -37.19 16.32 -0.54
CA ALA A 256 -37.47 14.89 -0.67
C ALA A 256 -37.85 14.34 0.71
N GLU A 257 -39.05 13.78 0.79
CA GLU A 257 -39.64 13.17 1.98
C GLU A 257 -38.84 11.96 2.51
N PRO A 258 -38.96 11.63 3.81
CA PRO A 258 -38.24 10.50 4.39
C PRO A 258 -38.86 9.17 3.94
N ILE A 259 -38.05 8.35 3.27
CA ILE A 259 -38.36 6.95 3.00
C ILE A 259 -38.21 6.19 4.33
N GLU A 260 -39.33 5.67 4.84
CA GLU A 260 -39.38 4.72 5.96
C GLU A 260 -38.74 3.39 5.51
N ASP A 261 -37.48 3.19 5.87
CA ASP A 261 -36.82 1.90 5.71
C ASP A 261 -37.38 0.91 6.75
N HIS A 262 -38.13 -0.05 6.23
CA HIS A 262 -38.52 -1.28 6.92
C HIS A 262 -37.27 -2.01 7.46
N PHE A 263 -37.04 -1.78 8.74
CA PHE A 263 -36.03 -2.44 9.57
C PHE A 263 -36.32 -3.95 9.60
N PHE A 264 -35.44 -4.76 9.02
CA PHE A 264 -35.42 -6.20 9.20
C PHE A 264 -35.08 -6.50 10.66
N ASP A 265 -36.10 -6.81 11.45
CA ASP A 265 -36.01 -7.22 12.84
C ASP A 265 -35.47 -8.66 12.89
N PHE A 266 -34.14 -8.80 12.98
CA PHE A 266 -33.46 -10.07 13.19
C PHE A 266 -32.96 -10.13 14.64
N ALA A 267 -33.85 -10.50 15.55
CA ALA A 267 -33.49 -10.83 16.92
C ALA A 267 -32.81 -12.22 16.97
N PRO A 268 -31.59 -12.36 17.51
CA PRO A 268 -31.09 -13.66 17.94
C PRO A 268 -31.64 -13.97 19.33
N ASP A 269 -32.51 -14.98 19.38
CA ASP A 269 -33.04 -15.56 20.62
C ASP A 269 -31.90 -16.18 21.45
N THR A 270 -31.75 -15.69 22.68
CA THR A 270 -30.83 -16.20 23.69
C THR A 270 -31.57 -17.13 24.64
N LYS A 271 -31.37 -18.44 24.53
CA LYS A 271 -31.49 -19.38 25.66
C LYS A 271 -30.63 -20.61 25.40
N GLU A 272 -29.56 -20.77 26.18
CA GLU A 272 -29.29 -22.01 26.94
C GLU A 272 -28.45 -21.63 28.17
N SER A 273 -29.06 -21.78 29.34
CA SER A 273 -28.42 -21.82 30.65
C SER A 273 -28.68 -23.21 31.23
N GLU A 274 -27.62 -23.76 31.83
CA GLU A 274 -27.54 -24.93 32.74
C GLU A 274 -27.78 -26.34 32.18
#